data_AF-A0A182SSV5-F1
#
_entry.id   AF-A0A182SSV5-F1
#
_cell.length_a   1.000
_cell.length_b   1.000
_cell.length_c   1.000
_cell.angle_alpha   90.00
_cell.angle_beta   90.00
_cell.angle_gamma   90.00
#
_symmetry.space_group_name_H-M   'P 1'
#
loop_
_entity.id
_entity.type
_entity.pdbx_description
1 polymer ?
#
loop_
_entity_poly.entity_id
_entity_poly.type
_entity_poly.pdbx_seq_one_letter_code
_entity_poly.pdbx_strand_id
1 'polypeptide(L)'
;MGQGVNTKVAQVAARALGIPMSMIQVKAMANITSPNAIVSGGSMTSDAACYAVQKACEMLRTRIDPVRQQHPDESWEAITQRCHQQHVDLCALYQYNVTEMQHYVVWGLACSEVEVDILTGNVQIRRVDILEDVGESISPGIDIGQIEGAFVMGIGLYFTEQLVYSGKSGQLLTNRSWNYKPPGAKDIPVDFRVKFLQRTHNENFVLRSKTTGEPALNMTVSLIFALRMALNSARKQAGLSDEWYPIEVPATPEQICLLTGSTIDQFKLI
;
A
#
# COMPACT_ATOMS: atom_id res chain seq x y z
N MET A 1 6.74 10.23 0.74
CA MET A 1 5.45 10.48 0.07
C MET A 1 4.27 9.88 0.87
N GLY A 2 4.35 9.82 2.21
CA GLY A 2 3.26 9.29 3.06
C GLY A 2 3.38 7.82 3.44
N GLN A 3 4.14 7.00 2.72
CA GLN A 3 4.29 5.55 2.95
C GLN A 3 5.11 5.15 4.19
N GLY A 4 5.58 6.12 4.98
CA GLY A 4 6.26 5.85 6.25
C GLY A 4 7.70 5.31 6.17
N VAL A 5 8.39 5.45 5.03
CA VAL A 5 9.78 4.94 4.85
C VAL A 5 10.74 5.42 5.94
N ASN A 6 10.73 6.71 6.30
CA ASN A 6 11.64 7.24 7.31
C ASN A 6 11.38 6.63 8.70
N THR A 7 10.12 6.37 9.04
CA THR A 7 9.76 5.71 10.30
C THR A 7 10.28 4.27 10.32
N LYS A 8 10.09 3.52 9.23
CA LYS A 8 10.60 2.14 9.10
C LYS A 8 12.12 2.09 9.19
N VAL A 9 12.81 3.01 8.49
CA VAL A 9 14.27 3.15 8.56
C VAL A 9 14.74 3.43 9.99
N ALA A 10 14.08 4.33 10.71
CA ALA A 10 14.42 4.62 12.11
C ALA A 10 14.22 3.41 13.03
N GLN A 11 13.13 2.65 12.84
CA GLN A 11 12.86 1.41 13.57
C GLN A 11 13.95 0.36 13.33
N VAL A 12 14.37 0.17 12.07
CA VAL A 12 15.44 -0.75 11.69
C VAL A 12 16.78 -0.32 12.29
N ALA A 13 17.13 0.96 12.21
CA ALA A 13 18.38 1.48 12.78
C ALA A 13 18.42 1.30 14.31
N ALA A 14 17.34 1.66 15.01
CA ALA A 14 17.23 1.52 16.46
C ALA A 14 17.41 0.05 16.89
N ARG A 15 16.73 -0.87 16.20
CA ARG A 15 16.86 -2.32 16.45
C ARG A 15 18.26 -2.83 16.14
N ALA A 16 18.83 -2.44 15.01
CA ALA A 16 20.16 -2.90 14.58
C ALA A 16 21.24 -2.46 15.57
N LEU A 17 21.22 -1.19 16.02
CA LEU A 17 22.17 -0.63 16.98
C LEU A 17 21.87 -1.02 18.44
N GLY A 18 20.65 -1.47 18.74
CA GLY A 18 20.22 -1.83 20.09
C GLY A 18 20.06 -0.61 21.00
N ILE A 19 19.50 0.48 20.48
CA ILE A 19 19.26 1.75 21.19
C ILE A 19 17.80 2.22 21.03
N PRO A 20 17.30 3.09 21.92
CA PRO A 20 15.95 3.64 21.79
C PRO A 20 15.75 4.43 20.50
N MET A 21 14.54 4.38 19.92
CA MET A 21 14.20 5.14 18.71
C MET A 21 14.40 6.66 18.89
N SER A 22 14.25 7.19 20.11
CA SER A 22 14.47 8.61 20.42
C SER A 22 15.91 9.08 20.17
N MET A 23 16.87 8.17 20.07
CA MET A 23 18.27 8.46 19.73
C MET A 23 18.55 8.43 18.22
N ILE A 24 17.56 8.04 17.40
CA ILE A 24 17.69 7.97 15.94
C ILE A 24 17.01 9.17 15.30
N GLN A 25 17.72 9.87 14.43
CA GLN A 25 17.16 10.95 13.63
C GLN A 25 17.41 10.71 12.14
N VAL A 26 16.33 10.64 11.36
CA VAL A 26 16.40 10.56 9.90
C VAL A 26 16.30 11.98 9.34
N LYS A 27 17.30 12.41 8.56
CA LYS A 27 17.32 13.72 7.90
C LYS A 27 16.69 13.64 6.52
N ALA A 28 16.37 14.80 5.95
CA ALA A 28 15.89 14.87 4.57
C ALA A 28 16.94 14.29 3.62
N MET A 29 16.47 13.54 2.62
CA MET A 29 17.33 12.96 1.58
C MET A 29 17.93 14.07 0.72
N ALA A 30 19.23 13.98 0.44
CA ALA A 30 19.93 14.88 -0.45
C ALA A 30 20.97 14.12 -1.29
N ASN A 31 21.20 14.55 -2.52
CA ASN A 31 22.17 13.92 -3.43
C ASN A 31 23.60 13.97 -2.89
N ILE A 32 23.91 14.91 -2.00
CA ILE A 32 25.23 15.01 -1.35
C ILE A 32 25.47 13.91 -0.31
N THR A 33 24.41 13.39 0.32
CA THR A 33 24.50 12.33 1.34
C THR A 33 24.29 10.94 0.75
N SER A 34 23.56 10.85 -0.36
CA SER A 34 23.21 9.58 -1.00
C SER A 34 23.20 9.72 -2.53
N PRO A 35 24.39 9.80 -3.15
CA PRO A 35 24.49 9.92 -4.60
C PRO A 35 24.00 8.65 -5.30
N ASN A 36 23.53 8.80 -6.54
CA ASN A 36 23.08 7.68 -7.39
C ASN A 36 21.93 6.84 -6.80
N ALA A 37 21.12 7.42 -5.91
CA ALA A 37 19.89 6.78 -5.43
C ALA A 37 18.89 6.63 -6.59
N ILE A 38 18.22 5.48 -6.63
CA ILE A 38 17.14 5.21 -7.60
C ILE A 38 15.84 5.91 -7.18
N VAL A 39 14.88 5.97 -8.11
CA VAL A 39 13.55 6.49 -7.84
C VAL A 39 12.84 5.70 -6.73
N SER A 40 12.11 6.39 -5.87
CA SER A 40 11.22 5.74 -4.91
C SER A 40 9.97 5.23 -5.63
N GLY A 41 9.87 3.92 -5.89
CA GLY A 41 8.72 3.28 -6.52
C GLY A 41 8.80 1.74 -6.53
N GLY A 42 7.86 1.12 -7.24
CA GLY A 42 7.80 -0.33 -7.49
C GLY A 42 7.67 -1.18 -6.22
N SER A 43 7.09 -0.62 -5.17
CA SER A 43 6.98 -1.27 -3.86
C SER A 43 8.30 -1.70 -3.20
N MET A 44 9.46 -1.21 -3.67
CA MET A 44 10.80 -1.61 -3.15
C MET A 44 11.49 -0.55 -2.28
N THR A 45 10.91 0.64 -2.15
CA THR A 45 11.62 1.78 -1.53
C THR A 45 11.98 1.52 -0.06
N SER A 46 10.99 1.11 0.75
CA SER A 46 11.22 0.80 2.17
C SER A 46 12.17 -0.37 2.34
N ASP A 47 12.01 -1.37 1.48
CA ASP A 47 12.83 -2.57 1.45
C ASP A 47 14.31 -2.23 1.25
N ALA A 48 14.61 -1.52 0.17
CA ALA A 48 15.96 -1.10 -0.18
C ALA A 48 16.59 -0.19 0.88
N ALA A 49 15.85 0.80 1.37
CA ALA A 49 16.34 1.75 2.35
C ALA A 49 16.62 1.09 3.70
N CYS A 50 15.71 0.23 4.18
CA CYS A 50 15.88 -0.52 5.41
C CYS A 50 17.08 -1.47 5.32
N TYR A 51 17.30 -2.11 4.17
CA TYR A 51 18.43 -3.04 4.00
C TYR A 51 19.76 -2.30 4.05
N ALA A 52 19.86 -1.19 3.30
CA ALA A 52 21.07 -0.38 3.30
C ALA A 52 21.40 0.17 4.71
N VAL A 53 20.39 0.61 5.45
CA VAL A 53 20.57 1.09 6.82
C VAL A 53 20.95 -0.03 7.77
N GLN A 54 20.33 -1.20 7.67
CA GLN A 54 20.71 -2.37 8.46
C GLN A 54 22.19 -2.70 8.24
N LYS A 55 22.66 -2.71 6.98
CA LYS A 55 24.06 -2.98 6.64
C LYS A 55 25.02 -1.90 7.15
N ALA A 56 24.66 -0.63 7.03
CA ALA A 56 25.43 0.46 7.62
C ALA A 56 25.53 0.33 9.16
N CYS A 57 24.43 -0.04 9.84
CA CYS A 57 24.44 -0.30 11.28
C CYS A 57 25.28 -1.52 11.66
N GLU A 58 25.21 -2.62 10.90
CA GLU A 58 26.06 -3.80 11.08
C GLU A 58 27.56 -3.43 10.96
N MET A 59 27.93 -2.60 9.97
CA MET A 59 29.29 -2.07 9.83
C MET A 59 29.73 -1.20 11.01
N LEU A 60 28.84 -0.38 11.56
CA LEU A 60 29.16 0.39 12.77
C LEU A 60 29.36 -0.53 13.97
N ARG A 61 28.55 -1.58 14.09
CA ARG A 61 28.64 -2.53 15.20
C ARG A 61 29.92 -3.33 15.22
N THR A 62 30.47 -3.72 14.07
CA THR A 62 31.79 -4.41 14.05
C THR A 62 32.90 -3.55 14.64
N ARG A 63 32.72 -2.22 14.68
CA ARG A 63 33.68 -1.25 15.23
C ARG A 63 33.36 -0.84 16.66
N ILE A 64 32.07 -0.68 17.00
CA ILE A 64 31.60 -0.23 18.32
C ILE A 64 31.54 -1.38 19.33
N ASP A 65 31.12 -2.58 18.91
CA ASP A 65 30.89 -3.71 19.82
C ASP A 65 32.15 -4.15 20.59
N PRO A 66 33.38 -4.13 20.04
CA PRO A 66 34.59 -4.40 20.82
C PRO A 66 34.81 -3.43 21.99
N VAL A 67 34.50 -2.15 21.80
CA VAL A 67 34.57 -1.13 22.86
C VAL A 67 33.46 -1.36 23.89
N ARG A 68 32.25 -1.65 23.42
CA ARG A 68 31.09 -1.95 24.26
C ARG A 68 31.29 -3.19 25.12
N GLN A 69 31.94 -4.22 24.61
CA GLN A 69 32.23 -5.46 25.35
C GLN A 69 33.20 -5.25 26.52
N GLN A 70 34.12 -4.28 26.40
CA GLN A 70 35.02 -3.89 27.49
C GLN A 70 34.31 -3.04 28.56
N HIS A 71 33.15 -2.46 28.22
CA HIS A 71 32.40 -1.51 29.04
C HIS A 71 30.89 -1.80 29.00
N PRO A 72 30.44 -3.00 29.41
CA PRO A 72 29.07 -3.47 29.14
C PRO A 72 27.97 -2.67 29.84
N ASP A 73 28.28 -2.05 30.98
CA ASP A 73 27.33 -1.31 31.83
C ASP A 73 27.22 0.18 31.46
N GLU A 74 28.01 0.64 30.49
CA GLU A 74 28.05 2.05 30.12
C GLU A 74 26.95 2.44 29.13
N SER A 75 26.53 3.70 29.21
CA SER A 75 25.52 4.25 28.29
C SER A 75 26.06 4.38 26.86
N TRP A 76 25.16 4.45 25.88
CA TRP A 76 25.53 4.63 24.48
C TRP A 76 26.40 5.88 24.25
N GLU A 77 26.10 6.97 24.94
CA GLU A 77 26.87 8.22 24.89
C GLU A 77 28.30 8.02 25.41
N ALA A 78 28.46 7.30 26.53
CA ALA A 78 29.79 7.00 27.05
C ALA A 78 30.58 6.07 26.11
N ILE A 79 29.94 5.06 25.53
CA ILE A 79 30.56 4.17 24.53
C ILE A 79 31.01 4.95 23.30
N THR A 80 30.17 5.82 22.74
CA THR A 80 30.54 6.64 21.57
C THR A 80 31.69 7.61 21.86
N GLN A 81 31.75 8.18 23.07
CA GLN A 81 32.90 8.97 23.51
C GLN A 81 34.19 8.14 23.60
N ARG A 82 34.12 6.91 24.10
CA ARG A 82 35.29 6.00 24.12
C ARG A 82 35.74 5.63 22.71
N CYS A 83 34.81 5.30 21.82
CA CYS A 83 35.12 5.06 20.41
C CYS A 83 35.89 6.24 19.81
N HIS A 84 35.45 7.48 20.09
CA HIS A 84 36.17 8.68 19.65
C HIS A 84 37.59 8.77 20.23
N GLN A 85 37.76 8.56 21.54
CA GLN A 85 39.07 8.56 22.21
C GLN A 85 40.02 7.48 21.67
N GLN A 86 39.47 6.36 21.20
CA GLN A 86 40.21 5.26 20.59
C GLN A 86 40.36 5.39 19.06
N HIS A 87 39.99 6.55 18.49
CA HIS A 87 40.04 6.82 17.05
C HIS A 87 39.26 5.82 16.18
N VAL A 88 38.16 5.29 16.72
CA VAL A 88 37.23 4.43 15.98
C VAL A 88 36.35 5.28 15.06
N ASP A 89 36.28 4.93 13.77
CA ASP A 89 35.41 5.59 12.80
C ASP A 89 33.92 5.26 13.05
N LEU A 90 33.16 6.28 13.43
CA LEU A 90 31.72 6.23 13.72
C LEU A 90 30.83 6.61 12.52
N CYS A 91 31.41 6.74 11.33
CA CYS A 91 30.69 6.96 10.09
C CYS A 91 30.66 5.67 9.25
N ALA A 92 29.49 5.30 8.76
CA ALA A 92 29.33 4.20 7.81
C ALA A 92 28.39 4.59 6.68
N LEU A 93 28.79 4.22 5.46
CA LEU A 93 27.98 4.34 4.27
C LEU A 93 27.84 2.95 3.66
N TYR A 94 26.63 2.60 3.23
CA TYR A 94 26.37 1.36 2.53
C TYR A 94 25.46 1.60 1.33
N GLN A 95 25.88 1.11 0.17
CA GLN A 95 25.12 1.08 -1.07
C GLN A 95 24.91 -0.39 -1.42
N TYR A 96 23.66 -0.82 -1.50
CA TYR A 96 23.33 -2.18 -1.91
C TYR A 96 23.50 -2.34 -3.42
N ASN A 97 23.80 -3.55 -3.85
CA ASN A 97 23.71 -3.96 -5.25
C ASN A 97 22.38 -4.65 -5.53
N VAL A 98 21.90 -4.57 -6.77
CA VAL A 98 20.63 -5.21 -7.17
C VAL A 98 20.65 -6.72 -6.95
N THR A 99 21.82 -7.36 -7.06
CA THR A 99 22.00 -8.80 -6.84
C THR A 99 21.77 -9.22 -5.39
N GLU A 100 21.81 -8.27 -4.45
CA GLU A 100 21.53 -8.51 -3.03
C GLU A 100 20.03 -8.45 -2.72
N MET A 101 19.23 -7.87 -3.63
CA MET A 101 17.79 -7.78 -3.50
C MET A 101 17.14 -8.99 -4.16
N GLN A 102 16.59 -9.88 -3.34
CA GLN A 102 15.88 -11.05 -3.86
C GLN A 102 14.42 -10.70 -4.18
N HIS A 103 13.93 -11.27 -5.29
CA HIS A 103 12.52 -11.19 -5.64
C HIS A 103 11.70 -12.11 -4.75
N TYR A 104 10.53 -11.63 -4.34
CA TYR A 104 9.54 -12.40 -3.60
C TYR A 104 8.14 -12.06 -4.09
N VAL A 105 7.17 -12.91 -3.75
CA VAL A 105 5.75 -12.73 -4.08
C VAL A 105 5.00 -12.31 -2.82
N VAL A 106 4.12 -11.32 -2.98
CA VAL A 106 3.09 -10.96 -1.99
C VAL A 106 1.82 -11.70 -2.37
N TRP A 107 1.30 -12.48 -1.44
CA TRP A 107 0.01 -13.16 -1.60
C TRP A 107 -1.09 -12.32 -0.92
N GLY A 108 -2.25 -12.26 -1.53
CA GLY A 108 -3.38 -11.52 -0.99
C GLY A 108 -4.70 -12.17 -1.39
N LEU A 109 -5.70 -11.98 -0.55
CA LEU A 109 -7.08 -12.37 -0.81
C LEU A 109 -8.00 -11.24 -0.36
N ALA A 110 -8.96 -10.87 -1.20
CA ALA A 110 -10.04 -9.96 -0.85
C ALA A 110 -11.40 -10.58 -1.13
N CYS A 111 -12.35 -10.34 -0.24
CA CYS A 111 -13.77 -10.64 -0.41
C CYS A 111 -14.56 -9.34 -0.27
N SER A 112 -15.43 -9.06 -1.22
CA SER A 112 -16.17 -7.80 -1.29
C SER A 112 -17.66 -8.07 -1.47
N GLU A 113 -18.47 -7.31 -0.74
CA GLU A 113 -19.93 -7.31 -0.81
C GLU A 113 -20.41 -5.91 -1.21
N VAL A 114 -21.28 -5.85 -2.22
CA VAL A 114 -21.85 -4.60 -2.72
C VAL A 114 -23.37 -4.69 -2.78
N GLU A 115 -24.03 -3.57 -2.54
CA GLU A 115 -25.46 -3.37 -2.74
C GLU A 115 -25.63 -2.36 -3.87
N VAL A 116 -26.46 -2.69 -4.87
CA VAL A 116 -26.68 -1.87 -6.07
C VAL A 116 -28.11 -1.38 -6.07
N ASP A 117 -28.29 -0.07 -6.13
CA ASP A 117 -29.58 0.54 -6.42
C ASP A 117 -29.85 0.43 -7.93
N ILE A 118 -30.76 -0.45 -8.31
CA ILE A 118 -31.10 -0.70 -9.72
C ILE A 118 -31.77 0.48 -10.41
N LEU A 119 -32.34 1.43 -9.66
CA LEU A 119 -33.03 2.60 -10.21
C LEU A 119 -32.06 3.73 -10.54
N THR A 120 -30.97 3.85 -9.77
CA THR A 120 -30.01 4.96 -9.90
C THR A 120 -28.63 4.52 -10.37
N GLY A 121 -28.33 3.22 -10.31
CA GLY A 121 -27.02 2.65 -10.56
C GLY A 121 -26.00 2.91 -9.45
N ASN A 122 -26.40 3.53 -8.33
CA ASN A 122 -25.50 3.75 -7.21
C ASN A 122 -25.09 2.42 -6.55
N VAL A 123 -23.84 2.38 -6.09
CA VAL A 123 -23.27 1.21 -5.42
C VAL A 123 -22.87 1.59 -4.00
N GLN A 124 -23.30 0.80 -3.02
CA GLN A 124 -22.79 0.86 -1.67
C GLN A 124 -21.91 -0.36 -1.41
N ILE A 125 -20.66 -0.11 -1.02
CA ILE A 125 -19.73 -1.17 -0.62
C ILE A 125 -20.05 -1.54 0.83
N ARG A 126 -20.76 -2.64 1.03
CA ARG A 126 -21.27 -3.07 2.34
C ARG A 126 -20.15 -3.59 3.23
N ARG A 127 -19.27 -4.41 2.65
CA ARG A 127 -18.19 -5.04 3.41
C ARG A 127 -17.02 -5.42 2.50
N VAL A 128 -15.81 -5.25 3.03
CA VAL A 128 -14.58 -5.77 2.42
C VAL A 128 -13.73 -6.44 3.50
N ASP A 129 -13.34 -7.69 3.27
CA ASP A 129 -12.34 -8.41 4.06
C ASP A 129 -11.08 -8.61 3.21
N ILE A 130 -9.93 -8.17 3.71
CA ILE A 130 -8.61 -8.36 3.10
C ILE A 130 -7.73 -9.19 4.02
N LEU A 131 -7.07 -10.19 3.44
CA LEU A 131 -6.00 -10.96 4.06
C LEU A 131 -4.75 -10.85 3.18
N GLU A 132 -3.70 -10.17 3.66
CA GLU A 132 -2.47 -9.94 2.89
C GLU A 132 -1.24 -10.54 3.60
N ASP A 133 -0.36 -11.17 2.83
CA ASP A 133 0.93 -11.70 3.28
C ASP A 133 1.99 -10.60 3.31
N VAL A 134 2.13 -9.98 4.48
CA VAL A 134 3.10 -8.92 4.75
C VAL A 134 4.42 -9.44 5.35
N GLY A 135 4.59 -10.76 5.42
CA GLY A 135 5.64 -11.39 6.23
C GLY A 135 5.57 -10.96 7.70
N GLU A 136 6.73 -10.67 8.29
CA GLU A 136 6.81 -9.99 9.59
C GLU A 136 6.82 -8.46 9.38
N SER A 137 5.65 -7.83 9.53
CA SER A 137 5.51 -6.38 9.36
C SER A 137 6.46 -5.59 10.28
N ILE A 138 7.20 -4.63 9.68
CA ILE A 138 8.07 -3.69 10.42
C ILE A 138 7.23 -2.71 11.23
N SER A 139 6.11 -2.25 10.67
CA SER A 139 5.25 -1.25 11.27
C SER A 139 3.78 -1.52 10.90
N PRO A 140 3.07 -2.31 11.73
CA PRO A 140 1.72 -2.77 11.42
C PRO A 140 0.73 -1.65 11.10
N GLY A 141 0.76 -0.53 11.82
CA GLY A 141 -0.13 0.60 11.57
C GLY A 141 0.12 1.29 10.23
N ILE A 142 1.39 1.36 9.78
CA ILE A 142 1.73 1.90 8.46
C ILE A 142 1.28 0.92 7.38
N ASP A 143 1.53 -0.37 7.58
CA ASP A 143 1.21 -1.42 6.61
C ASP A 143 -0.30 -1.59 6.40
N ILE A 144 -1.10 -1.53 7.48
CA ILE A 144 -2.57 -1.47 7.38
C ILE A 144 -2.99 -0.24 6.56
N GLY A 145 -2.45 0.94 6.88
CA GLY A 145 -2.81 2.16 6.16
C GLY A 145 -2.41 2.15 4.68
N GLN A 146 -1.33 1.45 4.31
CA GLN A 146 -0.97 1.23 2.90
C GLN A 146 -1.99 0.34 2.19
N ILE A 147 -2.36 -0.79 2.80
CA ILE A 147 -3.35 -1.73 2.23
C ILE A 147 -4.71 -1.03 2.06
N GLU A 148 -5.18 -0.31 3.08
CA GLU A 148 -6.44 0.45 3.03
C GLU A 148 -6.38 1.53 1.95
N GLY A 149 -5.31 2.33 1.92
CA GLY A 149 -5.14 3.40 0.93
C GLY A 149 -5.09 2.87 -0.50
N ALA A 150 -4.35 1.77 -0.74
CA ALA A 150 -4.26 1.13 -2.04
C ALA A 150 -5.57 0.53 -2.50
N PHE A 151 -6.33 -0.07 -1.58
CA PHE A 151 -7.66 -0.57 -1.91
C PHE A 151 -8.63 0.58 -2.23
N VAL A 152 -8.60 1.68 -1.47
CA VAL A 152 -9.43 2.87 -1.77
C VAL A 152 -9.04 3.50 -3.11
N MET A 153 -7.76 3.55 -3.48
CA MET A 153 -7.35 3.99 -4.83
C MET A 153 -7.98 3.12 -5.93
N GLY A 154 -8.08 1.80 -5.72
CA GLY A 154 -8.75 0.93 -6.68
C GLY A 154 -10.27 1.05 -6.71
N ILE A 155 -10.93 1.43 -5.59
CA ILE A 155 -12.36 1.86 -5.62
C ILE A 155 -12.52 3.03 -6.60
N GLY A 156 -11.60 3.99 -6.52
CA GLY A 156 -11.51 5.11 -7.44
C GLY A 156 -11.44 4.67 -8.89
N LEU A 157 -10.41 3.89 -9.22
CA LEU A 157 -10.17 3.29 -10.53
C LEU A 157 -11.40 2.56 -11.10
N TYR A 158 -12.11 1.81 -10.27
CA TYR A 158 -13.19 0.93 -10.72
C TYR A 158 -14.57 1.57 -10.75
N PHE A 159 -14.85 2.63 -9.99
CA PHE A 159 -16.21 3.19 -9.89
C PHE A 159 -16.34 4.69 -10.16
N THR A 160 -15.31 5.50 -9.93
CA THR A 160 -15.51 6.97 -9.84
C THR A 160 -14.53 7.80 -10.68
N GLU A 161 -13.28 7.37 -10.82
CA GLU A 161 -12.21 8.14 -11.44
C GLU A 161 -12.22 8.02 -12.98
N GLN A 162 -13.15 8.73 -13.62
CA GLN A 162 -13.30 8.74 -15.09
C GLN A 162 -12.55 9.89 -15.76
N LEU A 163 -11.70 9.55 -16.73
CA LEU A 163 -11.06 10.53 -17.61
C LEU A 163 -11.89 10.75 -18.87
N VAL A 164 -12.54 11.91 -18.96
CA VAL A 164 -13.33 12.34 -20.13
C VAL A 164 -12.54 13.32 -20.98
N TYR A 165 -12.43 13.03 -22.28
CA TYR A 165 -11.76 13.85 -23.28
C TYR A 165 -12.74 14.41 -24.32
N SER A 166 -12.47 15.61 -24.82
CA SER A 166 -13.22 16.22 -25.92
C SER A 166 -13.00 15.44 -27.21
N GLY A 167 -14.07 14.89 -27.79
CA GLY A 167 -13.99 14.16 -29.06
C GLY A 167 -13.54 15.03 -30.26
N LYS A 168 -13.60 16.36 -30.15
CA LYS A 168 -13.17 17.28 -31.24
C LYS A 168 -11.71 17.71 -31.11
N SER A 169 -11.25 18.00 -29.89
CA SER A 169 -9.93 18.61 -29.65
C SER A 169 -8.94 17.70 -28.94
N GLY A 170 -9.39 16.54 -28.42
CA GLY A 170 -8.58 15.66 -27.57
C GLY A 170 -8.26 16.23 -26.18
N GLN A 171 -8.85 17.37 -25.81
CA GLN A 171 -8.62 18.04 -24.53
C GLN A 171 -9.22 17.24 -23.36
N LEU A 172 -8.46 17.03 -22.28
CA LEU A 172 -8.99 16.47 -21.03
C LEU A 172 -9.98 17.44 -20.37
N LEU A 173 -11.23 17.02 -20.27
CA LEU A 173 -12.32 17.81 -19.67
C LEU A 173 -12.39 17.64 -18.16
N THR A 174 -11.93 16.50 -17.63
CA THR A 174 -11.94 16.12 -16.21
C THR A 174 -10.62 16.46 -15.52
N ASN A 175 -10.22 17.74 -15.58
CA ASN A 175 -8.90 18.20 -15.15
C ASN A 175 -8.87 18.91 -13.79
N ARG A 176 -9.93 18.81 -12.98
CA ARG A 176 -10.05 19.45 -11.65
C ARG A 176 -10.88 18.59 -10.71
N SER A 177 -10.75 18.77 -9.39
CA SER A 177 -11.56 18.05 -8.38
C SER A 177 -13.08 18.26 -8.50
N TRP A 178 -13.51 19.31 -9.22
CA TRP A 178 -14.93 19.53 -9.50
C TRP A 178 -15.52 18.49 -10.47
N ASN A 179 -14.72 17.97 -11.40
CA ASN A 179 -15.18 17.08 -12.47
C ASN A 179 -14.46 15.72 -12.50
N TYR A 180 -13.30 15.60 -11.86
CA TYR A 180 -12.66 14.33 -11.52
C TYR A 180 -12.91 14.02 -10.05
N LYS A 181 -13.42 12.83 -9.75
CA LYS A 181 -13.94 12.47 -8.43
C LYS A 181 -13.16 11.29 -7.82
N PRO A 182 -12.07 11.55 -7.09
CA PRO A 182 -11.48 10.54 -6.23
C PRO A 182 -12.46 10.13 -5.13
N PRO A 183 -12.32 8.91 -4.58
CA PRO A 183 -13.12 8.45 -3.45
C PRO A 183 -13.06 9.41 -2.25
N GLY A 184 -14.22 9.73 -1.70
CA GLY A 184 -14.40 10.44 -0.45
C GLY A 184 -14.75 9.51 0.72
N ALA A 185 -15.02 10.10 1.88
CA ALA A 185 -15.29 9.36 3.11
C ALA A 185 -16.57 8.49 3.07
N LYS A 186 -17.48 8.74 2.13
CA LYS A 186 -18.71 7.93 1.95
C LYS A 186 -18.55 6.79 0.94
N ASP A 187 -17.43 6.75 0.23
CA ASP A 187 -17.15 5.77 -0.82
C ASP A 187 -16.33 4.58 -0.29
N ILE A 188 -15.83 4.66 0.94
CA ILE A 188 -15.13 3.55 1.60
C ILE A 188 -16.12 2.44 2.01
N PRO A 189 -15.65 1.18 2.19
CA PRO A 189 -16.50 0.11 2.67
C PRO A 189 -17.12 0.43 4.04
N VAL A 190 -18.40 0.12 4.23
CA VAL A 190 -19.09 0.34 5.51
C VAL A 190 -18.47 -0.52 6.63
N ASP A 191 -18.09 -1.75 6.31
CA ASP A 191 -17.32 -2.65 7.17
C ASP A 191 -16.02 -3.03 6.46
N PHE A 192 -14.90 -2.41 6.87
CA PHE A 192 -13.60 -2.62 6.25
C PHE A 192 -12.64 -3.34 7.19
N ARG A 193 -12.23 -4.56 6.82
CA ARG A 193 -11.42 -5.44 7.67
C ARG A 193 -10.14 -5.83 6.96
N VAL A 194 -9.00 -5.42 7.51
CA VAL A 194 -7.67 -5.83 7.04
C VAL A 194 -7.02 -6.73 8.08
N LYS A 195 -6.51 -7.88 7.63
CA LYS A 195 -5.73 -8.81 8.44
C LYS A 195 -4.46 -9.20 7.73
N PHE A 196 -3.42 -9.44 8.52
CA PHE A 196 -2.18 -10.01 8.02
C PHE A 196 -2.24 -11.53 8.08
N LEU A 197 -1.76 -12.18 7.03
CA LEU A 197 -1.52 -13.61 7.04
C LEU A 197 -0.50 -13.92 8.15
N GLN A 198 -0.86 -14.83 9.05
CA GLN A 198 -0.03 -15.15 10.21
C GLN A 198 1.01 -16.21 9.85
N ARG A 199 2.14 -16.20 10.56
CA ARG A 199 3.22 -17.21 10.44
C ARG A 199 3.85 -17.29 9.05
N THR A 200 3.92 -16.17 8.36
CA THR A 200 4.70 -16.02 7.13
C THR A 200 5.96 -15.22 7.40
N HIS A 201 7.06 -15.64 6.77
CA HIS A 201 8.38 -15.08 7.01
C HIS A 201 9.07 -14.90 5.66
N ASN A 202 9.66 -13.73 5.43
CA ASN A 202 10.55 -13.50 4.31
C ASN A 202 12.00 -13.60 4.80
N GLU A 203 12.54 -14.81 4.94
CA GLU A 203 13.86 -15.05 5.55
C GLU A 203 15.00 -14.24 4.92
N ASN A 204 14.83 -13.83 3.66
CA ASN A 204 15.85 -13.13 2.89
C ASN A 204 15.77 -11.61 2.99
N PHE A 205 14.78 -11.06 3.72
CA PHE A 205 14.55 -9.63 3.77
C PHE A 205 14.61 -9.05 5.19
N VAL A 206 14.83 -7.74 5.27
CA VAL A 206 14.99 -6.98 6.51
C VAL A 206 13.83 -7.24 7.45
N LEU A 207 14.14 -7.72 8.65
CA LEU A 207 13.15 -8.08 9.67
C LEU A 207 12.05 -9.03 9.16
N ARG A 208 12.34 -9.80 8.11
CA ARG A 208 11.44 -10.79 7.48
C ARG A 208 10.15 -10.21 6.91
N SER A 209 10.14 -8.92 6.56
CA SER A 209 8.96 -8.23 6.04
C SER A 209 8.72 -8.45 4.55
N LYS A 210 7.51 -8.13 4.10
CA LYS A 210 7.14 -7.94 2.69
C LYS A 210 6.48 -6.59 2.49
N THR A 211 6.49 -6.12 1.25
CA THR A 211 5.89 -4.85 0.85
C THR A 211 4.36 -4.89 0.80
N THR A 212 3.74 -3.73 1.03
CA THR A 212 2.28 -3.54 1.21
C THR A 212 1.70 -2.38 0.38
N GLY A 213 2.52 -1.75 -0.47
CA GLY A 213 2.14 -0.53 -1.18
C GLY A 213 1.16 -0.77 -2.34
N GLU A 214 1.56 -1.54 -3.33
CA GLU A 214 0.79 -1.77 -4.56
C GLU A 214 -0.12 -3.02 -4.55
N PRO A 215 0.15 -4.12 -3.82
CA PRO A 215 -0.63 -5.37 -3.93
C PRO A 215 -2.14 -5.22 -3.72
N ALA A 216 -2.55 -4.46 -2.70
CA ALA A 216 -3.97 -4.30 -2.38
C ALA A 216 -4.78 -3.53 -3.43
N LEU A 217 -4.13 -2.71 -4.27
CA LEU A 217 -4.80 -2.09 -5.40
C LEU A 217 -5.31 -3.15 -6.37
N ASN A 218 -4.54 -4.23 -6.63
CA ASN A 218 -4.98 -5.30 -7.52
C ASN A 218 -6.21 -6.04 -6.97
N MET A 219 -6.25 -6.24 -5.65
CA MET A 219 -7.34 -6.96 -4.97
C MET A 219 -8.71 -6.26 -5.08
N THR A 220 -8.75 -4.98 -5.46
CA THR A 220 -10.00 -4.23 -5.64
C THR A 220 -10.84 -4.73 -6.80
N VAL A 221 -10.29 -5.54 -7.71
CA VAL A 221 -11.04 -6.23 -8.77
C VAL A 221 -12.19 -7.08 -8.22
N SER A 222 -12.10 -7.52 -6.96
CA SER A 222 -13.20 -8.20 -6.24
C SER A 222 -14.52 -7.42 -6.28
N LEU A 223 -14.48 -6.09 -6.31
CA LEU A 223 -15.65 -5.22 -6.41
C LEU A 223 -16.36 -5.32 -7.77
N ILE A 224 -15.62 -5.49 -8.86
CA ILE A 224 -16.20 -5.68 -10.19
C ILE A 224 -16.91 -7.04 -10.29
N PHE A 225 -16.36 -8.08 -9.67
CA PHE A 225 -17.02 -9.38 -9.60
C PHE A 225 -18.29 -9.32 -8.74
N ALA A 226 -18.24 -8.65 -7.59
CA ALA A 226 -19.42 -8.43 -6.76
C ALA A 226 -20.51 -7.64 -7.49
N LEU A 227 -20.13 -6.57 -8.22
CA LEU A 227 -21.04 -5.82 -9.08
C LEU A 227 -21.69 -6.70 -10.14
N ARG A 228 -20.91 -7.54 -10.84
CA ARG A 228 -21.44 -8.47 -11.85
C ARG A 228 -22.47 -9.43 -11.26
N MET A 229 -22.22 -9.95 -10.05
CA MET A 229 -23.18 -10.82 -9.37
C MET A 229 -24.49 -10.09 -9.07
N ALA A 230 -24.43 -8.85 -8.59
CA ALA A 230 -25.61 -8.02 -8.35
C ALA A 230 -26.38 -7.71 -9.65
N LEU A 231 -25.67 -7.32 -10.71
CA LEU A 231 -26.27 -7.07 -12.03
C LEU A 231 -26.90 -8.32 -12.64
N ASN A 232 -26.27 -9.49 -12.53
CA ASN A 232 -26.85 -10.75 -13.00
C ASN A 232 -28.17 -11.07 -12.27
N SER A 233 -28.25 -10.80 -10.97
CA SER A 233 -29.48 -10.94 -10.20
C SER A 233 -30.59 -10.02 -10.72
N ALA A 234 -30.28 -8.73 -10.92
CA ALA A 234 -31.22 -7.74 -11.45
C ALA A 234 -31.71 -8.09 -12.87
N ARG A 235 -30.79 -8.46 -13.76
CA ARG A 235 -31.09 -8.83 -15.16
C ARG A 235 -31.98 -10.08 -15.25
N LYS A 236 -31.74 -11.06 -14.37
CA LYS A 236 -32.59 -12.25 -14.25
C LYS A 236 -34.01 -11.87 -13.84
N GLN A 237 -34.17 -10.95 -12.90
CA GLN A 237 -35.49 -10.44 -12.48
C GLN A 237 -36.19 -9.66 -13.61
N ALA A 238 -35.44 -8.95 -14.45
CA ALA A 238 -35.96 -8.28 -15.64
C ALA A 238 -36.33 -9.23 -16.80
N GLY A 239 -36.10 -10.54 -16.66
CA GLY A 239 -36.44 -11.54 -17.68
C GLY A 239 -35.43 -11.60 -18.84
N LEU A 240 -34.23 -11.06 -18.67
CA LEU A 240 -33.17 -11.15 -19.67
C LEU A 240 -32.49 -12.53 -19.65
N SER A 241 -31.96 -12.95 -20.80
CA SER A 241 -31.16 -14.17 -20.92
C SER A 241 -29.84 -14.06 -20.17
N ASP A 242 -29.33 -15.21 -19.71
CA ASP A 242 -28.02 -15.33 -19.08
C ASP A 242 -26.91 -15.29 -20.13
N GLU A 243 -26.71 -14.11 -20.70
CA GLU A 243 -25.70 -13.83 -21.73
C GLU A 243 -24.59 -12.93 -21.18
N TRP A 244 -23.40 -13.09 -21.74
CA TRP A 244 -22.26 -12.25 -21.38
C TRP A 244 -22.47 -10.80 -21.84
N TYR A 245 -22.20 -9.86 -20.92
CA TYR A 245 -22.19 -8.42 -21.23
C TYR A 245 -20.92 -7.76 -20.65
N PRO A 246 -20.35 -6.78 -21.37
CA PRO A 246 -19.20 -6.03 -20.90
C PRO A 246 -19.59 -5.09 -19.75
N ILE A 247 -18.71 -5.00 -18.74
CA ILE A 247 -18.75 -3.96 -17.72
C ILE A 247 -17.51 -3.11 -17.97
N GLU A 248 -17.69 -1.91 -18.50
CA GLU A 248 -16.59 -0.97 -18.70
C GLU A 248 -16.18 -0.35 -17.36
N VAL A 249 -14.89 -0.04 -17.22
CA VAL A 249 -14.33 0.57 -16.01
C VAL A 249 -13.81 1.98 -16.35
N PRO A 250 -14.01 2.98 -15.46
CA PRO A 250 -14.75 2.89 -14.21
C PRO A 250 -16.25 2.65 -14.45
N ALA A 251 -16.88 1.74 -13.72
CA ALA A 251 -18.30 1.41 -13.79
C ALA A 251 -19.10 2.47 -13.03
N THR A 252 -19.35 3.59 -13.70
CA THR A 252 -20.08 4.73 -13.13
C THR A 252 -21.57 4.39 -12.90
N PRO A 253 -22.29 5.14 -12.03
CA PRO A 253 -23.73 4.91 -11.82
C PRO A 253 -24.55 4.92 -13.11
N GLU A 254 -24.23 5.81 -14.06
CA GLU A 254 -24.88 5.86 -15.37
C GLU A 254 -24.73 4.52 -16.12
N GLN A 255 -23.50 4.00 -16.22
CA GLN A 255 -23.25 2.73 -16.91
C GLN A 255 -23.89 1.56 -16.17
N ILE A 256 -23.83 1.53 -14.84
CA ILE A 256 -24.45 0.49 -14.03
C ILE A 256 -25.96 0.47 -14.24
N CYS A 257 -26.62 1.64 -14.20
CA CYS A 257 -28.06 1.77 -14.42
C CYS A 257 -28.49 1.18 -15.77
N LEU A 258 -27.72 1.44 -16.83
CA LEU A 258 -27.98 0.90 -18.18
C LEU A 258 -27.81 -0.63 -18.28
N LEU A 259 -27.00 -1.23 -17.41
CA LEU A 259 -26.72 -2.67 -17.42
C LEU A 259 -27.75 -3.51 -16.65
N THR A 260 -28.53 -2.89 -15.76
CA THR A 260 -29.54 -3.58 -14.92
C THR A 260 -30.61 -4.31 -15.72
N GLY A 261 -30.90 -3.85 -16.95
CA GLY A 261 -31.98 -4.37 -17.77
C GLY A 261 -33.37 -3.90 -17.35
N SER A 262 -33.46 -3.00 -16.36
CA SER A 262 -34.73 -2.47 -15.88
C SER A 262 -35.34 -1.48 -16.86
N THR A 263 -36.65 -1.56 -17.08
CA THR A 263 -37.40 -0.62 -17.93
C THR A 263 -38.38 0.19 -17.09
N ILE A 264 -38.69 1.42 -17.51
CA ILE A 264 -39.64 2.31 -16.81
C ILE A 264 -41.00 1.61 -16.62
N ASP A 265 -41.40 0.75 -17.55
CA ASP A 265 -42.66 -0.01 -17.46
C ASP A 265 -42.74 -0.94 -16.24
N GLN A 266 -41.60 -1.39 -15.71
CA GLN A 266 -41.53 -2.27 -14.53
C GLN A 266 -41.78 -1.52 -13.20
N PHE A 267 -41.77 -0.19 -13.21
CA PHE A 267 -41.89 0.64 -11.99
C PHE A 267 -43.15 1.51 -11.96
N LYS A 268 -44.15 1.19 -12.78
CA LYS A 268 -45.47 1.83 -12.70
C LYS A 268 -46.17 1.37 -11.42
N LEU A 269 -46.46 2.32 -10.52
CA LEU A 269 -47.32 2.06 -9.36
C LEU A 269 -48.73 1.70 -9.88
N ILE A 270 -49.23 0.53 -9.48
CA ILE A 270 -50.60 0.06 -9.76
C ILE A 270 -51.56 0.77 -8.81
#